data_AF-A0A8J2VFF5-F1
#
_entry.id   AF-A0A8J2VFF5-F1
#
_cell.length_a   1.000
_cell.length_b   1.000
_cell.length_c   1.000
_cell.angle_alpha   90.00
_cell.angle_beta   90.00
_cell.angle_gamma   90.00
#
_symmetry.space_group_name_H-M   'P 1'
#
loop_
_entity.id
_entity.type
_entity.pdbx_description
1 polymer ?
#
loop_
_entity_poly.entity_id
_entity_poly.type
_entity_poly.pdbx_seq_one_letter_code
_entity_poly.pdbx_strand_id
1 'polypeptide(L)'
;MIKRFLTKLRPSGRNVILTGIPRSGTTLCCKILLEVENQIALNEPIAAHHFKSKLTPEKVVKNAFATYRKQLLKNQAVPIRTRAGKITDNAYSTDNKTRKKVLERTLVEFDKNLNSDFTLILKHCAEFTLILDKLVKSYECFAIVRNPLSVLASWHSVDVPVSEGRVYKSEILNSDFHIQLERIKSLKDKQIFILNWYFSQFTMLPTQNIIKYEDIIASQGTELSIISGKDTFSKDTLSNHNKNSLYNKKAMASYLQMLLTCSEGAFLDFYSIEEIERFAIQIDL
;
A
#
# COMPACT_ATOMS: atom_id res chain seq x y z
N MET A 1 49.41 11.35 -15.14
CA MET A 1 48.63 11.38 -13.88
C MET A 1 47.19 11.77 -14.22
N ILE A 2 46.34 10.76 -14.45
CA ILE A 2 44.98 10.93 -15.00
C ILE A 2 44.06 11.48 -13.92
N LYS A 3 43.58 12.72 -14.09
CA LYS A 3 42.47 13.29 -13.32
C LYS A 3 41.21 12.47 -13.62
N ARG A 4 40.88 11.56 -12.71
CA ARG A 4 39.65 10.77 -12.73
C ARG A 4 38.47 11.74 -12.56
N PHE A 5 37.83 12.09 -13.69
CA PHE A 5 36.52 12.74 -13.71
C PHE A 5 35.53 11.80 -13.02
N LEU A 6 35.33 11.95 -11.72
CA LEU A 6 34.11 11.48 -11.06
C LEU A 6 33.00 12.39 -11.56
N THR A 7 32.44 12.08 -12.72
CA THR A 7 31.09 12.53 -13.08
C THR A 7 30.21 12.21 -11.88
N LYS A 8 29.72 13.23 -11.18
CA LYS A 8 28.68 13.07 -10.16
C LYS A 8 27.54 12.31 -10.83
N LEU A 9 27.42 11.02 -10.54
CA LEU A 9 26.32 10.18 -11.00
C LEU A 9 25.03 10.90 -10.57
N ARG A 10 24.37 11.54 -11.52
CA ARG A 10 23.05 12.14 -11.28
C ARG A 10 22.09 10.97 -11.25
N PRO A 11 21.36 10.73 -10.14
CA PRO A 11 20.40 9.64 -10.10
C PRO A 11 19.32 9.89 -11.17
N SER A 12 19.16 8.95 -12.10
CA SER A 12 18.23 9.07 -13.24
C SER A 12 17.19 7.96 -13.31
N GLY A 13 17.20 7.03 -12.34
CA GLY A 13 16.28 5.89 -12.34
C GLY A 13 14.81 6.24 -12.10
N ARG A 14 13.93 5.26 -12.35
CA ARG A 14 12.47 5.39 -12.21
C ARG A 14 12.06 5.63 -10.76
N ASN A 15 11.21 6.63 -10.53
CA ASN A 15 10.56 6.87 -9.24
C ASN A 15 9.10 6.44 -9.33
N VAL A 16 8.71 5.44 -8.56
CA VAL A 16 7.39 4.83 -8.63
C VAL A 16 6.66 5.01 -7.30
N ILE A 17 5.38 5.34 -7.38
CA ILE A 17 4.47 5.40 -6.24
C ILE A 17 3.67 4.11 -6.19
N LEU A 18 3.70 3.44 -5.04
CA LEU A 18 2.83 2.32 -4.74
C LEU A 18 1.85 2.71 -3.64
N THR A 19 0.56 2.58 -3.91
CA THR A 19 -0.49 2.74 -2.91
C THR A 19 -1.41 1.52 -2.93
N GLY A 20 -2.49 1.58 -2.17
CA GLY A 20 -3.51 0.56 -2.13
C GLY A 20 -4.36 0.71 -0.89
N ILE A 21 -5.45 -0.03 -0.86
CA ILE A 21 -6.34 -0.06 0.29
C ILE A 21 -5.55 -0.60 1.51
N PRO A 22 -5.63 0.00 2.70
CA PRO A 22 -5.04 -0.60 3.88
C PRO A 22 -5.48 -2.06 4.00
N ARG A 23 -4.50 -2.97 4.18
CA ARG A 23 -4.71 -4.44 4.21
C ARG A 23 -5.00 -5.11 2.85
N SER A 24 -4.67 -4.47 1.72
CA SER A 24 -4.72 -5.08 0.38
C SER A 24 -3.47 -5.89 -0.01
N GLY A 25 -2.46 -6.03 0.86
CA GLY A 25 -1.24 -6.78 0.55
C GLY A 25 -0.09 -5.93 -0.01
N THR A 26 -0.20 -4.60 -0.05
CA THR A 26 0.89 -3.69 -0.47
C THR A 26 2.24 -3.91 0.22
N THR A 27 2.26 -4.39 1.47
CA THR A 27 3.50 -4.71 2.19
C THR A 27 4.17 -5.98 1.65
N LEU A 28 3.37 -7.00 1.30
CA LEU A 28 3.86 -8.18 0.59
C LEU A 28 4.43 -7.77 -0.78
N CYS A 29 3.75 -6.89 -1.52
CA CYS A 29 4.26 -6.38 -2.79
C CYS A 29 5.62 -5.69 -2.62
N CYS A 30 5.81 -4.86 -1.58
CA CYS A 30 7.12 -4.27 -1.29
C CYS A 30 8.19 -5.33 -1.03
N LYS A 31 7.87 -6.43 -0.31
CA LYS A 31 8.82 -7.53 -0.07
C LYS A 31 9.24 -8.19 -1.39
N ILE A 32 8.30 -8.56 -2.25
CA ILE A 32 8.59 -9.19 -3.55
C ILE A 32 9.37 -8.23 -4.46
N LEU A 33 8.96 -6.95 -4.52
CA LEU A 33 9.67 -5.93 -5.31
C LEU A 33 11.08 -5.64 -4.79
N LEU A 34 11.36 -5.94 -3.51
CA LEU A 34 12.70 -5.92 -2.94
C LEU A 34 13.54 -7.16 -3.30
N GLU A 35 13.02 -8.14 -4.01
CA GLU A 35 13.83 -9.27 -4.49
C GLU A 35 14.41 -8.99 -5.88
N VAL A 36 13.82 -8.06 -6.63
CA VAL A 36 14.25 -7.67 -7.98
C VAL A 36 15.59 -6.91 -7.94
N GLU A 37 16.51 -7.25 -8.84
CA GLU A 37 17.81 -6.59 -8.95
C GLU A 37 17.70 -5.12 -9.37
N ASN A 38 18.62 -4.29 -8.86
CA ASN A 38 18.70 -2.87 -9.15
C ASN A 38 17.38 -2.11 -8.87
N GLN A 39 16.69 -2.51 -7.80
CA GLN A 39 15.42 -1.95 -7.37
C GLN A 39 15.32 -1.92 -5.85
N ILE A 40 14.69 -0.88 -5.31
CA ILE A 40 14.36 -0.77 -3.88
C ILE A 40 12.91 -0.36 -3.72
N ALA A 41 12.14 -1.11 -2.95
CA ALA A 41 10.78 -0.75 -2.53
C ALA A 41 10.75 -0.48 -1.02
N LEU A 42 10.39 0.75 -0.63
CA LEU A 42 10.36 1.18 0.76
C LEU A 42 8.92 1.25 1.27
N ASN A 43 8.64 0.52 2.35
CA ASN A 43 7.33 0.51 3.01
C ASN A 43 7.19 1.67 4.00
N GLU A 44 6.29 2.61 3.70
CA GLU A 44 5.94 3.78 4.52
C GLU A 44 7.13 4.59 5.07
N PRO A 45 8.12 4.97 4.23
CA PRO A 45 9.38 5.54 4.72
C PRO A 45 9.23 6.99 5.20
N ILE A 46 8.32 7.75 4.59
CA ILE A 46 8.08 9.17 4.91
C ILE A 46 7.45 9.30 6.30
N ALA A 47 8.11 10.04 7.19
CA ALA A 47 7.61 10.29 8.53
C ALA A 47 6.28 11.03 8.53
N ALA A 48 5.43 10.70 9.51
CA ALA A 48 4.13 11.36 9.64
C ALA A 48 4.22 12.89 9.83
N HIS A 49 5.24 13.38 10.53
CA HIS A 49 5.42 14.81 10.74
C HIS A 49 5.82 15.58 9.47
N HIS A 50 6.40 14.92 8.45
CA HIS A 50 6.76 15.60 7.21
C HIS A 50 5.53 16.06 6.43
N PHE A 51 4.43 15.31 6.50
CA PHE A 51 3.15 15.69 5.91
C PHE A 51 2.44 16.81 6.68
N LYS A 52 2.90 17.17 7.88
CA LYS A 52 2.43 18.32 8.67
C LYS A 52 3.29 19.58 8.45
N SER A 53 4.27 19.52 7.55
CA SER A 53 5.17 20.65 7.29
C SER A 53 4.49 21.73 6.46
N LYS A 54 5.13 22.92 6.35
CA LYS A 54 4.68 24.00 5.46
C LYS A 54 4.85 23.67 3.96
N LEU A 55 5.47 22.54 3.63
CA LEU A 55 5.64 22.11 2.25
C LEU A 55 4.35 21.48 1.73
N THR A 56 4.11 21.63 0.43
CA THR A 56 3.03 20.87 -0.22
C THR A 56 3.36 19.37 -0.19
N PRO A 57 2.35 18.47 -0.11
CA PRO A 57 2.59 17.02 -0.05
C PRO A 57 3.45 16.49 -1.20
N GLU A 58 3.32 17.05 -2.41
CA GLU A 58 4.12 16.70 -3.59
C GLU A 58 5.60 17.06 -3.40
N LYS A 59 5.89 18.21 -2.79
CA LYS A 59 7.25 18.61 -2.44
C LYS A 59 7.85 17.67 -1.39
N VAL A 60 7.05 17.22 -0.42
CA VAL A 60 7.48 16.23 0.57
C VAL A 60 7.88 14.92 -0.12
N VAL A 61 7.06 14.42 -1.04
CA VAL A 61 7.33 13.19 -1.81
C VAL A 61 8.56 13.34 -2.72
N LYS A 62 8.67 14.46 -3.44
CA LYS A 62 9.84 14.79 -4.28
C LYS A 62 11.13 14.81 -3.47
N ASN A 63 11.12 15.48 -2.32
CA ASN A 63 12.27 15.54 -1.42
C ASN A 63 12.62 14.16 -0.85
N ALA A 64 11.60 13.32 -0.56
CA ALA A 64 11.82 11.95 -0.09
C ALA A 64 12.54 11.10 -1.13
N PHE A 65 12.09 11.09 -2.40
CA PHE A 65 12.79 10.39 -3.48
C PHE A 65 14.24 10.86 -3.63
N ALA A 66 14.47 12.16 -3.69
CA ALA A 66 15.82 12.71 -3.82
C ALA A 66 16.73 12.32 -2.64
N THR A 67 16.20 12.38 -1.43
CA THR A 67 16.93 12.02 -0.20
C THR A 67 17.27 10.54 -0.16
N TYR A 68 16.29 9.66 -0.39
CA TYR A 68 16.50 8.22 -0.33
C TYR A 68 17.40 7.72 -1.45
N ARG A 69 17.30 8.27 -2.67
CA ARG A 69 18.27 7.94 -3.73
C ARG A 69 19.69 8.26 -3.34
N LYS A 70 19.93 9.46 -2.80
CA LYS A 70 21.27 9.86 -2.35
C LYS A 70 21.79 8.96 -1.23
N GLN A 71 20.94 8.57 -0.28
CA GLN A 71 21.30 7.69 0.82
C GLN A 71 21.61 6.26 0.35
N LEU A 72 20.75 5.68 -0.48
CA LEU A 72 20.92 4.32 -1.03
C LEU A 72 22.17 4.18 -1.90
N LEU A 73 22.47 5.18 -2.74
CA LEU A 73 23.70 5.15 -3.56
C LEU A 73 24.98 5.35 -2.75
N LYS A 74 24.92 6.08 -1.63
CA LYS A 74 26.11 6.40 -0.83
C LYS A 74 26.42 5.33 0.20
N ASN A 75 25.40 4.89 0.93
CA ASN A 75 25.53 4.08 2.13
C ASN A 75 24.77 2.76 2.05
N GLN A 76 23.99 2.53 0.98
CA GLN A 76 23.05 1.41 0.87
C GLN A 76 22.13 1.25 2.10
N ALA A 77 21.89 2.33 2.84
CA ALA A 77 21.18 2.29 4.11
C ALA A 77 20.15 3.41 4.21
N VAL A 78 18.93 3.07 4.68
CA VAL A 78 17.84 4.03 4.85
C VAL A 78 17.13 3.80 6.18
N PRO A 79 16.79 4.87 6.94
CA PRO A 79 15.95 4.73 8.12
C PRO A 79 14.51 4.40 7.71
N ILE A 80 14.09 3.16 7.92
CA ILE A 80 12.72 2.70 7.66
C ILE A 80 12.08 2.07 8.88
N ARG A 81 10.76 1.86 8.85
CA ARG A 81 10.05 1.12 9.89
C ARG A 81 10.31 -0.37 9.69
N THR A 82 10.87 -1.03 10.69
CA THR A 82 11.08 -2.49 10.73
C THR A 82 10.37 -3.10 11.93
N ARG A 83 10.26 -4.42 11.94
CA ARG A 83 9.97 -5.20 13.16
C ARG A 83 11.16 -6.13 13.38
N ALA A 84 11.81 -6.00 14.53
CA ALA A 84 13.03 -6.75 14.89
C ALA A 84 14.15 -6.69 13.83
N GLY A 85 14.36 -5.52 13.20
CA GLY A 85 15.46 -5.31 12.25
C GLY A 85 15.26 -5.91 10.85
N LYS A 86 14.12 -6.56 10.57
CA LYS A 86 13.78 -7.10 9.24
C LYS A 86 12.67 -6.29 8.57
N ILE A 87 12.73 -6.17 7.24
CA ILE A 87 11.61 -5.68 6.43
C ILE A 87 10.52 -6.74 6.50
N THR A 88 9.46 -6.48 7.25
CA THR A 88 8.41 -7.47 7.49
C THR A 88 7.27 -7.35 6.50
N ASP A 89 6.70 -8.49 6.13
CA ASP A 89 5.43 -8.65 5.42
C ASP A 89 4.21 -8.23 6.26
N ASN A 90 4.33 -8.20 7.59
CA ASN A 90 3.27 -7.87 8.54
C ASN A 90 3.75 -7.03 9.74
N ALA A 91 3.22 -5.82 9.86
CA ALA A 91 3.49 -4.86 10.95
C ALA A 91 2.80 -5.17 12.30
N TYR A 92 2.14 -6.34 12.41
CA TYR A 92 1.28 -6.71 13.54
C TYR A 92 1.70 -8.05 14.15
N SER A 93 1.60 -8.19 15.48
CA SER A 93 1.89 -9.46 16.18
C SER A 93 0.97 -10.60 15.72
N THR A 94 1.44 -11.84 15.85
CA THR A 94 0.69 -13.07 15.53
C THR A 94 -0.26 -13.51 16.66
N ASP A 95 -0.54 -12.63 17.62
CA ASP A 95 -1.27 -12.99 18.84
C ASP A 95 -2.78 -13.11 18.59
N ASN A 96 -3.41 -14.15 19.13
CA ASN A 96 -4.75 -14.62 18.75
C ASN A 96 -5.93 -13.83 19.36
N LYS A 97 -5.66 -12.84 20.22
CA LYS A 97 -6.71 -12.07 20.92
C LYS A 97 -6.80 -10.60 20.49
N THR A 98 -5.67 -9.95 20.21
CA THR A 98 -5.60 -8.59 19.64
C THR A 98 -4.21 -8.42 19.02
N ARG A 99 -4.12 -8.30 17.70
CA ARG A 99 -2.84 -8.11 17.00
C ARG A 99 -2.35 -6.66 17.17
N LYS A 100 -1.35 -6.43 18.02
CA LYS A 100 -0.78 -5.09 18.31
C LYS A 100 0.28 -4.71 17.28
N LYS A 101 0.43 -3.41 17.03
CA LYS A 101 1.43 -2.83 16.12
C LYS A 101 2.82 -2.88 16.76
N VAL A 102 3.79 -3.49 16.09
CA VAL A 102 5.18 -3.61 16.57
C VAL A 102 6.10 -3.09 15.47
N LEU A 103 6.36 -1.77 15.43
CA LEU A 103 7.27 -1.16 14.46
C LEU A 103 8.24 -0.21 15.16
N GLU A 104 9.54 -0.42 14.97
CA GLU A 104 10.61 0.49 15.36
C GLU A 104 11.22 1.14 14.11
N ARG A 105 11.75 2.35 14.23
CA ARG A 105 12.54 2.96 13.16
C ARG A 105 13.99 2.55 13.32
N THR A 106 14.45 1.72 12.42
CA THR A 106 15.82 1.20 12.41
C THR A 106 16.47 1.54 11.07
N LEU A 107 17.77 1.81 11.10
CA LEU A 107 18.55 1.90 9.88
C LEU A 107 18.58 0.50 9.25
N VAL A 108 18.12 0.38 8.01
CA VAL A 108 18.17 -0.88 7.27
C VAL A 108 19.20 -0.75 6.18
N GLU A 109 20.18 -1.66 6.22
CA GLU A 109 21.17 -1.86 5.17
C GLU A 109 20.58 -2.78 4.10
N PHE A 110 20.79 -2.42 2.84
CA PHE A 110 20.35 -3.16 1.68
C PHE A 110 21.58 -3.73 0.98
N ASP A 111 21.79 -5.04 1.11
CA ASP A 111 22.82 -5.73 0.34
C ASP A 111 22.35 -5.93 -1.11
N LYS A 112 22.48 -4.87 -1.90
CA LYS A 112 22.09 -4.85 -3.32
C LYS A 112 23.09 -4.08 -4.17
N ASN A 113 23.40 -4.63 -5.33
CA ASN A 113 24.12 -3.93 -6.38
C ASN A 113 23.21 -2.88 -7.04
N LEU A 114 23.22 -1.67 -6.48
CA LEU A 114 22.48 -0.52 -7.01
C LEU A 114 23.39 0.34 -7.88
N ASN A 115 22.97 0.60 -9.11
CA ASN A 115 23.58 1.61 -9.98
C ASN A 115 22.78 2.93 -9.91
N SER A 116 23.21 3.98 -10.61
CA SER A 116 22.55 5.30 -10.55
C SER A 116 21.13 5.35 -11.15
N ASP A 117 20.78 4.38 -11.98
CA ASP A 117 19.51 4.23 -12.70
C ASP A 117 18.53 3.27 -12.02
N PHE A 118 18.82 2.79 -10.81
CA PHE A 118 17.95 1.88 -10.07
C PHE A 118 16.51 2.40 -9.90
N THR A 119 15.53 1.49 -9.89
CA THR A 119 14.12 1.82 -9.63
C THR A 119 13.91 2.01 -8.11
N LEU A 120 13.36 3.16 -7.72
CA LEU A 120 12.97 3.44 -6.34
C LEU A 120 11.44 3.50 -6.26
N ILE A 121 10.86 2.60 -5.48
CA ILE A 121 9.42 2.55 -5.19
C ILE A 121 9.22 3.02 -3.75
N LEU A 122 8.37 4.03 -3.56
CA LEU A 122 7.89 4.40 -2.22
C LEU A 122 6.45 3.94 -2.08
N LYS A 123 6.12 3.36 -0.93
CA LYS A 123 4.75 2.95 -0.63
C LYS A 123 4.18 3.70 0.57
N HIS A 124 2.95 4.17 0.47
CA HIS A 124 2.06 4.54 1.59
C HIS A 124 0.63 4.26 1.17
N CYS A 125 -0.19 3.63 2.03
CA CYS A 125 -1.59 3.35 1.68
C CYS A 125 -2.45 4.61 1.80
N ALA A 126 -2.49 5.24 2.98
CA ALA A 126 -3.40 6.35 3.23
C ALA A 126 -2.89 7.65 2.61
N GLU A 127 -1.65 8.02 2.92
CA GLU A 127 -1.09 9.31 2.57
C GLU A 127 -1.01 9.52 1.07
N PHE A 128 -0.66 8.49 0.30
CA PHE A 128 -0.58 8.60 -1.16
C PHE A 128 -1.94 8.55 -1.83
N THR A 129 -2.89 7.76 -1.33
CA THR A 129 -4.26 7.79 -1.87
C THR A 129 -4.94 9.14 -1.60
N LEU A 130 -4.72 9.76 -0.43
CA LEU A 130 -5.26 11.09 -0.08
C LEU A 130 -4.81 12.21 -1.03
N ILE A 131 -3.67 12.05 -1.69
CA ILE A 131 -3.08 13.05 -2.60
C ILE A 131 -2.85 12.48 -4.00
N LEU A 132 -3.56 11.40 -4.37
CA LEU A 132 -3.27 10.64 -5.59
C LEU A 132 -3.43 11.51 -6.84
N ASP A 133 -4.45 12.37 -6.86
CA ASP A 133 -4.75 13.36 -7.91
C ASP A 133 -3.55 14.28 -8.23
N LYS A 134 -2.69 14.52 -7.25
CA LYS A 134 -1.47 15.31 -7.38
C LYS A 134 -0.28 14.45 -7.80
N LEU A 135 -0.17 13.23 -7.27
CA LEU A 135 0.96 12.33 -7.55
C LEU A 135 0.95 11.82 -8.99
N VAL A 136 -0.22 11.50 -9.56
CA VAL A 136 -0.35 11.00 -10.94
C VAL A 136 0.15 11.99 -11.99
N LYS A 137 0.26 13.28 -11.65
CA LYS A 137 0.79 14.33 -12.55
C LYS A 137 2.30 14.30 -12.70
N SER A 138 3.02 13.59 -11.83
CA SER A 138 4.49 13.62 -11.78
C SER A 138 5.14 12.26 -11.59
N TYR A 139 4.36 11.25 -11.23
CA TYR A 139 4.84 9.91 -10.94
C TYR A 139 3.95 8.88 -11.59
N GLU A 140 4.58 7.79 -12.02
CA GLU A 140 3.88 6.56 -12.30
C GLU A 140 3.38 5.97 -10.97
N CYS A 141 2.07 5.85 -10.86
CA CYS A 141 1.39 5.41 -9.65
C CYS A 141 0.72 4.06 -9.90
N PHE A 142 0.87 3.15 -8.95
CA PHE A 142 0.23 1.83 -8.95
C PHE A 142 -0.61 1.67 -7.68
N ALA A 143 -1.74 1.00 -7.80
CA ALA A 143 -2.62 0.68 -6.68
C ALA A 143 -2.79 -0.83 -6.55
N ILE A 144 -2.62 -1.34 -5.33
CA ILE A 144 -3.01 -2.71 -5.00
C ILE A 144 -4.41 -2.70 -4.41
N VAL A 145 -5.32 -3.37 -5.10
CA VAL A 145 -6.69 -3.62 -4.64
C VAL A 145 -6.84 -5.06 -4.17
N ARG A 146 -7.88 -5.31 -3.37
CA ARG A 146 -8.20 -6.64 -2.84
C ARG A 146 -9.72 -6.74 -2.73
N ASN A 147 -10.26 -7.96 -2.79
CA ASN A 147 -11.70 -8.18 -2.68
C ASN A 147 -12.30 -7.34 -1.52
N PRO A 148 -13.36 -6.56 -1.77
CA PRO A 148 -13.86 -5.56 -0.81
C PRO A 148 -14.32 -6.19 0.51
N LEU A 149 -14.96 -7.36 0.47
CA LEU A 149 -15.37 -8.07 1.68
C LEU A 149 -14.16 -8.63 2.44
N SER A 150 -13.14 -9.11 1.74
CA SER A 150 -11.87 -9.56 2.36
C SER A 150 -11.13 -8.42 3.06
N VAL A 151 -11.15 -7.22 2.48
CA VAL A 151 -10.58 -6.01 3.11
C VAL A 151 -11.31 -5.69 4.42
N LEU A 152 -12.64 -5.63 4.39
CA LEU A 152 -13.46 -5.36 5.58
C LEU A 152 -13.23 -6.43 6.65
N ALA A 153 -13.23 -7.71 6.28
CA ALA A 153 -12.91 -8.80 7.19
C ALA A 153 -11.51 -8.63 7.82
N SER A 154 -10.52 -8.22 7.02
CA SER A 154 -9.19 -7.94 7.52
C SER A 154 -9.17 -6.78 8.51
N TRP A 155 -9.89 -5.68 8.25
CA TRP A 155 -9.97 -4.54 9.17
C TRP A 155 -10.53 -4.95 10.53
N HIS A 156 -11.52 -5.84 10.57
CA HIS A 156 -12.10 -6.34 11.83
C HIS A 156 -11.18 -7.29 12.61
N SER A 157 -10.06 -7.72 12.02
CA SER A 157 -9.11 -8.66 12.65
C SER A 157 -7.82 -8.01 13.16
N VAL A 158 -7.66 -6.68 13.02
CA VAL A 158 -6.48 -5.94 13.46
C VAL A 158 -6.84 -4.55 13.99
N ASP A 159 -6.01 -4.03 14.87
CA ASP A 159 -6.10 -2.66 15.37
C ASP A 159 -5.45 -1.69 14.35
N VAL A 160 -6.27 -1.16 13.43
CA VAL A 160 -5.88 -0.21 12.38
C VAL A 160 -6.86 0.96 12.37
N PRO A 161 -6.44 2.17 11.96
CA PRO A 161 -7.34 3.34 12.01
C PRO A 161 -8.65 3.14 11.23
N VAL A 162 -8.57 2.47 10.09
CA VAL A 162 -9.75 2.17 9.27
C VAL A 162 -10.74 1.21 9.93
N SER A 163 -10.30 0.37 10.87
CA SER A 163 -11.19 -0.49 11.66
C SER A 163 -11.99 0.32 12.69
N GLU A 164 -11.56 1.54 13.00
CA GLU A 164 -12.29 2.52 13.81
C GLU A 164 -13.01 3.58 12.95
N GLY A 165 -13.07 3.38 11.63
CA GLY A 165 -13.69 4.35 10.73
C GLY A 165 -12.88 5.65 10.58
N ARG A 166 -11.55 5.57 10.75
CA ARG A 166 -10.63 6.71 10.65
C ARG A 166 -9.63 6.54 9.53
N VAL A 167 -9.26 7.65 8.90
CA VAL A 167 -8.11 7.72 7.99
C VAL A 167 -7.19 8.83 8.48
N TYR A 168 -6.01 8.44 8.99
CA TYR A 168 -5.08 9.42 9.55
C TYR A 168 -4.63 10.45 8.51
N LYS A 169 -4.48 11.69 8.98
CA LYS A 169 -4.04 12.86 8.19
C LYS A 169 -4.99 13.28 7.07
N SER A 170 -6.18 12.68 6.97
CA SER A 170 -7.21 13.14 6.04
C SER A 170 -7.49 14.63 6.22
N GLU A 171 -7.60 15.12 7.45
CA GLU A 171 -7.84 16.55 7.75
C GLU A 171 -6.84 17.52 7.08
N ILE A 172 -5.56 17.10 6.94
CA ILE A 172 -4.48 17.93 6.38
C ILE A 172 -4.30 17.68 4.88
N LEU A 173 -4.41 16.42 4.45
CA LEU A 173 -4.06 16.00 3.09
C LEU A 173 -5.26 16.07 2.13
N ASN A 174 -6.47 15.89 2.65
CA ASN A 174 -7.72 15.90 1.90
C ASN A 174 -8.90 16.29 2.82
N SER A 175 -9.04 17.60 3.07
CA SER A 175 -10.03 18.16 3.99
C SER A 175 -11.47 17.81 3.62
N ASP A 176 -11.77 17.76 2.32
CA ASP A 176 -13.14 17.50 1.84
C ASP A 176 -13.57 16.07 2.16
N PHE A 177 -12.69 15.10 1.89
CA PHE A 177 -12.89 13.72 2.32
C PHE A 177 -13.03 13.61 3.85
N HIS A 178 -12.19 14.32 4.61
CA HIS A 178 -12.27 14.32 6.07
C HIS A 178 -13.63 14.83 6.59
N ILE A 179 -14.11 15.95 6.05
CA ILE A 179 -15.39 16.53 6.41
C ILE A 179 -16.55 15.59 6.09
N GLN A 180 -16.51 14.93 4.93
CA GLN A 180 -17.52 13.94 4.56
C GLN A 180 -17.50 12.74 5.51
N LEU A 181 -16.31 12.21 5.83
CA LEU A 181 -16.15 11.08 6.75
C LEU A 181 -16.69 11.39 8.15
N GLU A 182 -16.41 12.58 8.69
CA GLU A 182 -16.84 12.95 10.05
C GLU A 182 -18.35 13.21 10.18
N ARG A 183 -19.06 13.45 9.08
CA ARG A 183 -20.53 13.57 9.08
C ARG A 183 -21.23 12.22 9.27
N ILE A 184 -20.57 11.12 8.97
CA ILE A 184 -21.15 9.77 9.06
C ILE A 184 -21.07 9.30 10.52
N LYS A 185 -22.21 8.94 11.12
CA LYS A 185 -22.27 8.56 12.55
C LYS A 185 -21.96 7.09 12.81
N SER A 186 -22.46 6.21 11.95
CA SER A 186 -22.30 4.76 12.07
C SER A 186 -20.89 4.35 11.68
N LEU A 187 -20.22 3.55 12.54
CA LEU A 187 -18.91 2.98 12.22
C LEU A 187 -18.95 2.13 10.94
N LYS A 188 -20.04 1.37 10.75
CA LYS A 188 -20.22 0.51 9.59
C LYS A 188 -20.29 1.33 8.30
N ASP A 189 -21.08 2.40 8.33
CA ASP A 189 -21.22 3.31 7.20
C ASP A 189 -19.93 4.08 6.94
N LYS A 190 -19.19 4.49 8.00
CA LYS A 190 -17.84 5.07 7.86
C LYS A 190 -16.91 4.11 7.12
N GLN A 191 -16.91 2.83 7.48
CA GLN A 191 -16.03 1.84 6.85
C GLN A 191 -16.39 1.57 5.40
N ILE A 192 -17.68 1.44 5.07
CA ILE A 192 -18.14 1.30 3.68
C ILE A 192 -17.78 2.56 2.87
N PHE A 193 -18.01 3.74 3.44
CA PHE A 193 -17.62 5.00 2.80
C PHE A 193 -16.11 5.07 2.54
N ILE A 194 -15.28 4.75 3.54
CA ILE A 194 -13.82 4.72 3.38
C ILE A 194 -13.44 3.74 2.28
N LEU A 195 -13.94 2.50 2.33
CA LEU A 195 -13.65 1.47 1.33
C LEU A 195 -13.99 1.96 -0.08
N ASN A 196 -15.22 2.46 -0.26
CA ASN A 196 -15.70 2.96 -1.53
C ASN A 196 -14.86 4.14 -2.04
N TRP A 197 -14.51 5.07 -1.15
CA TRP A 197 -13.67 6.22 -1.48
C TRP A 197 -12.27 5.80 -1.93
N TYR A 198 -11.64 4.81 -1.29
CA TYR A 198 -10.33 4.30 -1.75
C TYR A 198 -10.42 3.75 -3.19
N PHE A 199 -11.44 2.93 -3.48
CA PHE A 199 -11.63 2.40 -4.83
C PHE A 199 -11.90 3.50 -5.85
N SER A 200 -12.71 4.51 -5.50
CA SER A 200 -12.99 5.64 -6.39
C SER A 200 -11.76 6.48 -6.69
N GLN A 201 -10.78 6.55 -5.78
CA GLN A 201 -9.51 7.22 -6.09
C GLN A 201 -8.72 6.44 -7.14
N PHE A 202 -8.82 5.11 -7.22
CA PHE A 202 -8.01 4.33 -8.14
C PHE A 202 -8.51 4.34 -9.58
N THR A 203 -9.74 4.78 -9.84
CA THR A 203 -10.28 4.91 -11.21
C THR A 203 -9.53 5.98 -12.04
N MET A 204 -8.78 6.88 -11.41
CA MET A 204 -7.92 7.84 -12.12
C MET A 204 -6.62 7.23 -12.64
N LEU A 205 -6.29 6.00 -12.25
CA LEU A 205 -5.11 5.29 -12.71
C LEU A 205 -5.42 4.53 -14.01
N PRO A 206 -4.44 4.35 -14.90
CA PRO A 206 -4.58 3.40 -16.00
C PRO A 206 -4.94 2.01 -15.47
N THR A 207 -5.81 1.28 -16.16
CA THR A 207 -6.29 -0.04 -15.72
C THR A 207 -5.14 -1.01 -15.42
N GLN A 208 -4.09 -1.01 -16.23
CA GLN A 208 -2.91 -1.87 -16.04
C GLN A 208 -2.10 -1.51 -14.78
N ASN A 209 -2.28 -0.30 -14.22
CA ASN A 209 -1.60 0.12 -13.00
C ASN A 209 -2.36 -0.29 -11.72
N ILE A 210 -3.48 -0.99 -11.87
CA ILE A 210 -4.33 -1.44 -10.77
C ILE A 210 -4.23 -2.95 -10.71
N ILE A 211 -3.62 -3.45 -9.63
CA ILE A 211 -3.26 -4.87 -9.51
C ILE A 211 -4.08 -5.48 -8.38
N LYS A 212 -4.79 -6.57 -8.66
CA LYS A 212 -5.52 -7.31 -7.63
C LYS A 212 -4.56 -8.17 -6.82
N TYR A 213 -4.74 -8.16 -5.50
CA TYR A 213 -4.06 -9.06 -4.58
C TYR A 213 -4.22 -10.52 -4.99
N GLU A 214 -5.43 -10.89 -5.40
CA GLU A 214 -5.76 -12.25 -5.82
C GLU A 214 -4.90 -12.71 -7.01
N ASP A 215 -4.65 -11.83 -7.97
CA ASP A 215 -3.84 -12.12 -9.16
C ASP A 215 -2.35 -12.21 -8.82
N ILE A 216 -1.86 -11.39 -7.88
CA ILE A 216 -0.48 -11.51 -7.34
C ILE A 216 -0.27 -12.88 -6.71
N ILE A 217 -1.25 -13.37 -5.94
CA ILE A 217 -1.14 -14.70 -5.31
C ILE A 217 -1.22 -15.81 -6.36
N ALA A 218 -2.19 -15.74 -7.27
CA ALA A 218 -2.37 -16.74 -8.32
C ALA A 218 -1.14 -16.86 -9.24
N SER A 219 -0.53 -15.74 -9.57
CA SER A 219 0.65 -15.65 -10.45
C SER A 219 2.00 -15.80 -9.74
N GLN A 220 2.00 -16.06 -8.42
CA GLN A 220 3.21 -16.13 -7.59
C GLN A 220 4.10 -14.86 -7.69
N GLY A 221 3.46 -13.70 -7.88
CA GLY A 221 4.14 -12.40 -7.93
C GLY A 221 4.37 -11.84 -9.34
N THR A 222 4.07 -12.61 -10.40
CA THR A 222 4.33 -12.20 -11.80
C THR A 222 3.64 -10.89 -12.17
N GLU A 223 2.44 -10.64 -11.64
CA GLU A 223 1.71 -9.38 -11.84
C GLU A 223 2.51 -8.12 -11.42
N LEU A 224 3.49 -8.24 -10.52
CA LEU A 224 4.31 -7.11 -10.07
C LEU A 224 5.38 -6.70 -11.10
N SER A 225 5.54 -7.46 -12.19
CA SER A 225 6.49 -7.15 -13.27
C SER A 225 6.18 -5.82 -13.95
N ILE A 226 4.91 -5.40 -14.00
CA ILE A 226 4.54 -4.10 -14.55
C ILE A 226 5.08 -2.92 -13.72
N ILE A 227 5.18 -3.11 -12.39
CA ILE A 227 5.75 -2.10 -11.49
C ILE A 227 7.26 -2.03 -11.69
N SER A 228 7.92 -3.19 -11.68
CA SER A 228 9.39 -3.25 -11.74
C SER A 228 9.95 -2.96 -13.12
N GLY A 229 9.18 -3.22 -14.18
CA GLY A 229 9.64 -3.23 -15.57
C GLY A 229 10.55 -4.42 -15.88
N LYS A 230 10.51 -5.49 -15.07
CA LYS A 230 11.34 -6.70 -15.18
C LYS A 230 10.54 -7.92 -14.75
N ASP A 231 10.94 -9.10 -15.20
CA ASP A 231 10.38 -10.36 -14.68
C ASP A 231 10.52 -10.41 -13.16
N THR A 232 9.38 -10.53 -12.49
CA THR A 232 9.26 -10.47 -11.04
C THR A 232 8.51 -11.68 -10.55
N PHE A 233 9.06 -12.40 -9.59
CA PHE A 233 8.42 -13.53 -8.94
C PHE A 233 8.83 -13.54 -7.47
N SER A 234 7.97 -14.10 -6.63
CA SER A 234 8.31 -14.33 -5.22
C SER A 234 9.26 -15.52 -5.10
N LYS A 235 10.34 -15.37 -4.33
CA LYS A 235 11.20 -16.51 -3.95
C LYS A 235 10.49 -17.50 -3.03
N ASP A 236 9.57 -17.00 -2.21
CA ASP A 236 8.73 -17.81 -1.34
C ASP A 236 7.43 -18.19 -2.07
N THR A 237 6.90 -19.40 -1.83
CA THR A 237 5.56 -19.76 -2.31
C THR A 237 4.50 -18.87 -1.66
N LEU A 238 3.71 -18.19 -2.48
CA LEU A 238 2.63 -17.33 -2.01
C LEU A 238 1.37 -18.13 -1.77
N SER A 239 0.76 -17.91 -0.61
CA SER A 239 -0.54 -18.48 -0.25
C SER A 239 -1.57 -17.40 0.00
N ASN A 240 -2.83 -17.69 -0.31
CA ASN A 240 -3.91 -16.74 -0.13
C ASN A 240 -4.26 -16.57 1.36
N HIS A 241 -4.18 -15.34 1.88
CA HIS A 241 -4.53 -15.00 3.26
C HIS A 241 -5.92 -14.33 3.39
N ASN A 242 -6.82 -14.60 2.44
CA ASN A 242 -8.21 -14.16 2.46
C ASN A 242 -9.04 -14.91 3.51
N LYS A 243 -8.62 -16.09 3.99
CA LYS A 243 -9.31 -16.83 5.07
C LYS A 243 -8.64 -16.61 6.43
N ASN A 244 -9.43 -16.37 7.48
CA ASN A 244 -8.96 -16.30 8.85
C ASN A 244 -10.06 -16.72 9.82
N SER A 245 -9.74 -17.60 10.78
CA SER A 245 -10.69 -18.10 11.79
C SER A 245 -11.18 -17.01 12.76
N LEU A 246 -10.46 -15.89 12.86
CA LEU A 246 -10.82 -14.76 13.73
C LEU A 246 -11.89 -13.84 13.13
N TYR A 247 -12.34 -14.09 11.90
CA TYR A 247 -13.36 -13.25 11.28
C TYR A 247 -14.72 -13.43 11.95
N ASN A 248 -15.32 -12.31 12.36
CA ASN A 248 -16.67 -12.29 12.92
C ASN A 248 -17.70 -12.51 11.81
N LYS A 249 -18.15 -13.76 11.65
CA LYS A 249 -19.08 -14.16 10.57
C LYS A 249 -20.37 -13.34 10.58
N LYS A 250 -20.95 -13.10 11.76
CA LYS A 250 -22.19 -12.28 11.89
C LYS A 250 -21.97 -10.84 11.40
N ALA A 251 -20.84 -10.24 11.74
CA ALA A 251 -20.50 -8.92 11.22
C ALA A 251 -20.32 -8.95 9.70
N MET A 252 -19.58 -9.93 9.18
CA MET A 252 -19.28 -10.04 7.74
C MET A 252 -20.50 -10.29 6.88
N ALA A 253 -21.48 -11.08 7.33
CA ALA A 253 -22.76 -11.23 6.65
C ALA A 253 -23.47 -9.88 6.46
N SER A 254 -23.41 -9.00 7.47
CA SER A 254 -23.99 -7.66 7.36
C SER A 254 -23.21 -6.75 6.41
N TYR A 255 -21.88 -6.83 6.36
CA TYR A 255 -21.10 -6.09 5.36
C TYR A 255 -21.32 -6.60 3.94
N LEU A 256 -21.42 -7.92 3.77
CA LEU A 256 -21.77 -8.53 2.49
C LEU A 256 -23.10 -7.95 1.98
N GLN A 257 -24.15 -7.97 2.81
CA GLN A 257 -25.44 -7.39 2.43
C GLN A 257 -25.29 -5.92 1.99
N MET A 258 -24.55 -5.10 2.73
CA MET A 258 -24.31 -3.71 2.35
C MET A 258 -23.60 -3.57 1.00
N LEU A 259 -22.56 -4.37 0.75
CA LEU A 259 -21.84 -4.37 -0.52
C LEU A 259 -22.76 -4.78 -1.68
N LEU A 260 -23.59 -5.81 -1.50
CA LEU A 260 -24.52 -6.29 -2.52
C LEU A 260 -25.65 -5.29 -2.81
N THR A 261 -26.07 -4.51 -1.81
CA THR A 261 -27.10 -3.46 -1.99
C THR A 261 -26.55 -2.14 -2.52
N CYS A 262 -25.23 -1.97 -2.58
CA CYS A 262 -24.60 -0.74 -3.04
C CYS A 262 -24.45 -0.77 -4.57
N SER A 263 -25.47 -0.31 -5.29
CA SER A 263 -25.53 -0.35 -6.77
C SER A 263 -24.50 0.55 -7.47
N GLU A 264 -23.94 1.54 -6.77
CA GLU A 264 -22.99 2.52 -7.31
C GLU A 264 -21.65 2.51 -6.54
N GLY A 265 -21.30 1.37 -5.95
CA GLY A 265 -20.01 1.20 -5.30
C GLY A 265 -18.87 1.24 -6.32
N ALA A 266 -17.91 2.15 -6.18
CA ALA A 266 -16.70 2.23 -7.00
C ALA A 266 -15.85 0.94 -6.94
N PHE A 267 -16.03 0.10 -5.93
CA PHE A 267 -15.41 -1.23 -5.90
C PHE A 267 -15.93 -2.16 -7.02
N LEU A 268 -17.12 -1.89 -7.58
CA LEU A 268 -17.71 -2.66 -8.67
C LEU A 268 -17.01 -2.45 -10.01
N ASP A 269 -16.23 -1.37 -10.15
CA ASP A 269 -15.35 -1.16 -11.31
C ASP A 269 -14.18 -2.17 -11.32
N PHE A 270 -13.94 -2.84 -10.20
CA PHE A 270 -12.79 -3.74 -10.00
C PHE A 270 -13.19 -5.16 -9.65
N TYR A 271 -14.28 -5.35 -8.92
CA TYR A 271 -14.76 -6.65 -8.47
C TYR A 271 -16.23 -6.83 -8.85
N SER A 272 -16.52 -7.89 -9.59
CA SER A 272 -17.90 -8.28 -9.87
C SER A 272 -18.61 -8.74 -8.59
N ILE A 273 -19.94 -8.68 -8.58
CA ILE A 273 -20.74 -9.19 -7.45
C ILE A 273 -20.43 -10.67 -7.22
N GLU A 274 -20.27 -11.46 -8.28
CA GLU A 274 -19.94 -12.88 -8.20
C GLU A 274 -18.54 -13.11 -7.60
N GLU A 275 -17.57 -12.20 -7.81
CA GLU A 275 -16.27 -12.26 -7.11
C GLU A 275 -16.43 -12.01 -5.60
N ILE A 276 -17.31 -11.09 -5.20
CA ILE A 276 -17.61 -10.79 -3.80
C ILE A 276 -18.31 -11.98 -3.12
N GLU A 277 -19.34 -12.53 -3.76
CA GLU A 277 -20.09 -13.69 -3.27
C GLU A 277 -19.23 -14.95 -3.20
N ARG A 278 -18.38 -15.22 -4.21
CA ARG A 278 -17.43 -16.34 -4.17
C ARG A 278 -16.51 -16.24 -2.96
N PHE A 279 -16.08 -15.03 -2.59
CA PHE A 279 -15.30 -14.85 -1.38
C PHE A 279 -16.13 -15.10 -0.11
N ALA A 280 -17.40 -14.68 -0.06
CA ALA A 280 -18.28 -14.97 1.07
C ALA A 280 -18.41 -16.48 1.33
N ILE A 281 -18.65 -17.27 0.28
CA ILE A 281 -18.71 -18.74 0.35
C ILE A 281 -17.39 -19.31 0.92
N GLN A 282 -16.25 -18.75 0.51
CA GLN A 282 -14.93 -19.21 0.98
C GLN A 282 -14.71 -19.03 2.48
N ILE A 283 -15.42 -18.11 3.14
CA ILE A 283 -15.33 -17.86 4.59
C ILE A 283 -16.56 -18.35 5.36
N ASP A 284 -17.36 -19.21 4.73
CA ASP A 284 -18.61 -19.82 5.21
C ASP A 284 -19.63 -18.79 5.72
N LEU A 285 -20.01 -17.85 4.84
CA LEU A 285 -21.13 -16.93 5.02
C LEU A 285 -22.33 -17.31 4.14
#